data_AF-D0NT18-F1
#
_entry.id   AF-D0NT18-F1
#
_cell.length_a   1.000
_cell.length_b   1.000
_cell.length_c   1.000
_cell.angle_alpha   90.00
_cell.angle_beta   90.00
_cell.angle_gamma   90.00
#
_symmetry.space_group_name_H-M   'P 1'
#
loop_
_entity.id
_entity.type
_entity.pdbx_description
1 polymer ?
#
loop_
_entity_poly.entity_id
_entity_poly.type
_entity_poly.pdbx_seq_one_letter_code
_entity_poly.pdbx_strand_id
1 'polypeptide(L)'
;MKALPLAAWFFVGVEALNLSSDQVDQPKKIVPKAQVLCVGTLFCTGLVVYFVTAALPPGIASLPSELVPLNRGFTLMFNISHQTATILSLPATFATAFGFMWCYGKLISAMAMSRLLPNILSKTTKENETPYGALLAGSALSYAVCILSYFVPAVGENLFRICILSAFMSYTGQCIGYISLKKNYRNIKSSEFRSPWGIAGAVYSMTIWILAIIAVAAFQDNKGIEIIVFSVVATLLTLFYFGYSRKRQTFSAAENRVMLVAHVTKFNVKKVAAGRRVKPQKVSSSSSKRTGGGGTETSQTEKGKLMLKSVKSTTGTIR
;
A
#
# COMPACT_ATOMS: atom_id res chain seq x y z
N MET A 1 10.24 19.77 14.97
CA MET A 1 9.10 18.84 14.84
C MET A 1 7.95 19.38 13.97
N LYS A 2 7.70 20.70 13.90
CA LYS A 2 6.61 21.28 13.10
C LYS A 2 6.68 21.04 11.56
N ALA A 3 7.87 20.83 11.01
CA ALA A 3 8.08 20.62 9.57
C ALA A 3 7.88 19.17 9.09
N LEU A 4 7.82 18.18 10.01
CA LEU A 4 7.70 16.77 9.65
C LEU A 4 6.46 16.45 8.80
N PRO A 5 5.25 16.98 9.09
CA PRO A 5 4.07 16.68 8.31
C PRO A 5 4.14 17.24 6.88
N LEU A 6 4.72 18.44 6.73
CA LEU A 6 4.94 19.08 5.43
C LEU A 6 5.98 18.33 4.60
N ALA A 7 7.04 17.84 5.23
CA ALA A 7 8.05 17.01 4.56
C ALA A 7 7.46 15.67 4.10
N ALA A 8 6.63 15.02 4.92
CA ALA A 8 5.97 13.77 4.58
C ALA A 8 5.01 13.92 3.38
N TRP A 9 4.35 15.08 3.26
CA TRP A 9 3.40 15.36 2.18
C TRP A 9 3.99 15.20 0.78
N PHE A 10 5.28 15.50 0.57
CA PHE A 10 5.96 15.31 -0.72
C PHE A 10 5.92 13.85 -1.24
N PHE A 11 5.71 12.89 -0.35
CA PHE A 11 5.74 11.46 -0.66
C PHE A 11 4.38 10.78 -0.49
N VAL A 12 3.35 11.53 -0.06
CA VAL A 12 1.99 10.99 0.07
C VAL A 12 1.42 10.71 -1.32
N GLY A 13 0.81 9.53 -1.49
CA GLY A 13 0.16 9.11 -2.73
C GLY A 13 0.93 8.05 -3.51
N VAL A 14 2.19 7.75 -3.17
CA VAL A 14 2.97 6.67 -3.81
C VAL A 14 2.29 5.29 -3.62
N GLU A 15 1.51 5.14 -2.55
CA GLU A 15 0.70 3.95 -2.27
C GLU A 15 -0.37 3.69 -3.33
N ALA A 16 -0.79 4.71 -4.09
CA ALA A 16 -1.77 4.58 -5.17
C ALA A 16 -1.28 3.61 -6.28
N LEU A 17 0.03 3.46 -6.43
CA LEU A 17 0.64 2.51 -7.37
C LEU A 17 0.27 1.05 -7.07
N ASN A 18 -0.08 0.71 -5.83
CA ASN A 18 -0.54 -0.65 -5.54
C ASN A 18 -1.95 -0.91 -6.11
N LEU A 19 -2.77 0.12 -6.30
CA LEU A 19 -4.13 0.00 -6.84
C LEU A 19 -4.13 -0.22 -8.36
N SER A 20 -3.00 -0.05 -9.04
CA SER A 20 -2.86 -0.42 -10.46
C SER A 20 -2.44 -1.88 -10.67
N SER A 21 -2.30 -2.69 -9.61
CA SER A 21 -1.83 -4.07 -9.71
C SER A 21 -2.64 -4.95 -10.67
N ASP A 22 -3.93 -4.66 -10.84
CA ASP A 22 -4.81 -5.45 -11.69
C ASP A 22 -4.66 -5.13 -13.19
N GLN A 23 -4.01 -4.00 -13.50
CA GLN A 23 -3.83 -3.47 -14.87
C GLN A 23 -2.37 -3.54 -15.35
N VAL A 24 -1.48 -4.06 -14.52
CA VAL A 24 -0.04 -4.13 -14.79
C VAL A 24 0.36 -5.57 -15.06
N ASP A 25 1.12 -5.81 -16.12
CA ASP A 25 1.71 -7.11 -16.42
C ASP A 25 2.69 -7.51 -15.31
N GLN A 26 2.56 -8.73 -14.78
CA GLN A 26 3.42 -9.23 -13.71
C GLN A 26 3.52 -8.26 -12.50
N PRO A 27 2.41 -7.95 -11.80
CA PRO A 27 2.37 -6.90 -10.79
C PRO A 27 3.31 -7.17 -9.61
N LYS A 28 3.58 -8.45 -9.34
CA LYS A 28 4.53 -8.89 -8.32
C LYS A 28 5.97 -8.44 -8.58
N LYS A 29 6.35 -8.10 -9.81
CA LYS A 29 7.70 -7.65 -10.18
C LYS A 29 7.78 -6.16 -10.45
N ILE A 30 6.79 -5.63 -11.16
CA ILE A 30 6.80 -4.24 -11.65
C ILE A 30 6.43 -3.27 -10.53
N VAL A 31 5.35 -3.51 -9.79
CA VAL A 31 4.83 -2.56 -8.78
C VAL A 31 5.88 -2.20 -7.73
N PRO A 32 6.64 -3.15 -7.14
CA PRO A 32 7.66 -2.80 -6.15
C PRO A 32 8.81 -1.97 -6.72
N LYS A 33 9.26 -2.27 -7.95
CA LYS A 33 10.30 -1.49 -8.63
C LYS A 33 9.81 -0.09 -8.98
N ALA A 34 8.58 0.03 -9.48
CA ALA A 34 7.95 1.30 -9.79
C ALA A 34 7.81 2.18 -8.54
N GLN A 35 7.47 1.60 -7.39
CA GLN A 35 7.44 2.34 -6.12
C GLN A 35 8.80 2.90 -5.72
N VAL A 36 9.87 2.09 -5.78
CA VAL A 36 11.22 2.56 -5.45
C VAL A 36 11.67 3.67 -6.40
N LEU A 37 11.42 3.51 -7.70
CA LEU A 37 11.73 4.54 -8.69
C LEU A 37 10.92 5.82 -8.45
N CYS A 38 9.64 5.70 -8.11
CA CYS A 38 8.77 6.84 -7.81
C CYS A 38 9.23 7.61 -6.58
N VAL A 39 9.60 6.93 -5.49
CA VAL A 39 10.17 7.59 -4.30
C VAL A 39 11.50 8.26 -4.65
N GLY A 40 12.35 7.60 -5.44
CA GLY A 40 13.62 8.15 -5.89
C GLY A 40 13.45 9.42 -6.74
N THR A 41 12.51 9.42 -7.69
CA THR A 41 12.24 10.60 -8.51
C THR A 41 11.64 11.72 -7.67
N LEU A 42 10.68 11.44 -6.79
CA LEU A 42 10.10 12.44 -5.87
C LEU A 42 11.15 13.05 -4.94
N PHE A 43 12.10 12.24 -4.45
CA PHE A 43 13.19 12.73 -3.61
C PHE A 43 14.11 13.67 -4.40
N CYS A 44 14.54 13.27 -5.59
CA CYS A 44 15.41 14.09 -6.43
C CYS A 44 14.71 15.38 -6.87
N THR A 45 13.46 15.31 -7.35
CA THR A 45 12.72 16.50 -7.78
C THR A 45 12.37 17.40 -6.60
N GLY A 46 12.01 16.84 -5.45
CA GLY A 46 11.77 17.59 -4.22
C GLY A 46 13.00 18.35 -3.75
N LEU A 47 14.19 17.73 -3.78
CA LEU A 47 15.45 18.42 -3.49
C LEU A 47 15.73 19.55 -4.48
N VAL A 48 15.57 19.31 -5.78
CA VAL A 48 15.77 20.33 -6.80
C VAL A 48 14.83 21.52 -6.57
N VAL A 49 13.54 21.27 -6.35
CA VAL A 49 12.57 22.32 -6.05
C VAL A 49 12.95 23.07 -4.78
N TYR A 50 13.36 22.37 -3.72
CA TYR A 50 13.80 23.00 -2.47
C TYR A 50 15.00 23.92 -2.68
N PHE A 51 16.05 23.45 -3.36
CA PHE A 51 17.26 24.26 -3.61
C PHE A 51 16.96 25.45 -4.53
N VAL A 52 16.19 25.25 -5.59
CA VAL A 52 15.80 26.32 -6.52
C VAL A 52 14.98 27.38 -5.78
N THR A 53 13.96 26.98 -5.02
CA THR A 53 13.11 27.94 -4.30
C THR A 53 13.85 28.66 -3.19
N ALA A 54 14.77 27.99 -2.48
CA ALA A 54 15.59 28.61 -1.45
C ALA A 54 16.64 29.59 -2.01
N ALA A 55 17.17 29.34 -3.21
CA ALA A 55 18.18 30.19 -3.86
C ALA A 55 17.59 31.44 -4.53
N LEU A 56 16.28 31.50 -4.74
CA LEU A 56 15.62 32.63 -5.39
C LEU A 56 15.34 33.79 -4.41
N PRO A 57 15.55 35.06 -4.80
CA PRO A 57 15.20 36.21 -3.95
C PRO A 57 13.68 36.30 -3.67
N PRO A 58 13.23 36.63 -2.43
CA PRO A 58 13.98 37.09 -1.26
C PRO A 58 14.46 35.98 -0.31
N GLY A 59 14.57 34.74 -0.80
CA GLY A 59 15.08 33.59 -0.06
C GLY A 59 14.03 32.86 0.79
N ILE A 60 14.50 32.05 1.74
CA ILE A 60 13.67 31.14 2.56
C ILE A 60 12.61 31.87 3.40
N ALA A 61 12.79 33.16 3.69
CA ALA A 61 11.90 33.92 4.57
C ALA A 61 10.48 34.12 4.01
N SER A 62 10.32 34.20 2.68
CA SER A 62 9.00 34.37 2.04
C SER A 62 8.37 33.05 1.58
N LEU A 63 9.11 31.95 1.60
CA LEU A 63 8.60 30.63 1.18
C LEU A 63 7.37 30.18 2.00
N PRO A 64 7.29 30.38 3.32
CA PRO A 64 6.12 29.97 4.10
C PRO A 64 4.82 30.68 3.73
N SER A 65 4.89 31.89 3.15
CA SER A 65 3.73 32.65 2.70
C SER A 65 3.28 32.31 1.28
N GLU A 66 4.11 31.61 0.51
CA GLU A 66 3.81 31.25 -0.88
C GLU A 66 3.06 29.93 -0.95
N LEU A 67 1.83 29.97 -1.47
CA LEU A 67 0.99 28.79 -1.64
C LEU A 67 1.54 27.83 -2.71
N VAL A 68 2.21 28.38 -3.72
CA VAL A 68 2.80 27.63 -4.84
C VAL A 68 4.28 28.00 -4.94
N PRO A 69 5.20 27.14 -4.44
CA PRO A 69 6.62 27.48 -4.33
C PRO A 69 7.28 27.89 -5.64
N LEU A 70 6.82 27.35 -6.78
CA LEU A 70 7.36 27.63 -8.12
C LEU A 70 6.89 28.96 -8.71
N ASN A 71 5.81 29.53 -8.17
CA ASN A 71 5.16 30.73 -8.73
C ASN A 71 6.14 31.89 -8.81
N ARG A 72 6.89 32.11 -7.73
CA ARG A 72 7.94 33.13 -7.66
C ARG A 72 9.02 32.93 -8.72
N GLY A 73 9.43 31.70 -8.96
CA GLY A 73 10.39 31.38 -10.03
C GLY A 73 9.86 31.72 -11.42
N PHE A 74 8.61 31.41 -11.71
CA PHE A 74 7.99 31.77 -12.98
C PHE A 74 7.82 33.28 -13.15
N THR A 75 7.46 34.00 -12.09
CA THR A 75 7.36 35.47 -12.16
C THR A 75 8.70 36.12 -12.50
N LEU A 76 9.81 35.65 -11.90
CA LEU A 76 11.15 36.19 -12.15
C LEU A 76 11.67 35.81 -13.54
N MET A 77 11.41 34.57 -13.99
CA MET A 77 11.94 34.06 -15.26
C MET A 77 11.23 34.65 -16.48
N PHE A 78 9.90 34.79 -16.42
CA PHE A 78 9.11 35.30 -17.55
C PHE A 78 8.72 36.77 -17.40
N ASN A 79 9.06 37.41 -16.27
CA ASN A 79 8.68 38.78 -15.94
C ASN A 79 7.16 39.02 -16.03
N ILE A 80 6.40 38.03 -15.53
CA ILE A 80 4.93 38.00 -15.54
C ILE A 80 4.35 38.23 -14.14
N SER A 81 3.06 38.58 -14.07
CA SER A 81 2.35 38.72 -12.79
C SER A 81 2.21 37.36 -12.06
N HIS A 82 2.07 37.40 -10.73
CA HIS A 82 1.82 36.22 -9.92
C HIS A 82 0.55 35.44 -10.35
N GLN A 83 -0.47 36.14 -10.84
CA GLN A 83 -1.70 35.50 -11.31
C GLN A 83 -1.44 34.69 -12.58
N THR A 84 -0.70 35.24 -13.53
CA THR A 84 -0.35 34.54 -14.78
C THR A 84 0.58 33.36 -14.52
N ALA A 85 1.54 33.50 -13.60
CA ALA A 85 2.42 32.41 -13.19
C ALA A 85 1.65 31.26 -12.49
N THR A 86 0.56 31.58 -11.79
CA THR A 86 -0.32 30.56 -11.17
C THR A 86 -1.03 29.72 -12.23
N ILE A 87 -1.42 30.32 -13.36
CA ILE A 87 -2.05 29.60 -14.49
C ILE A 87 -1.13 28.49 -15.00
N LEU A 88 0.19 28.72 -15.00
CA LEU A 88 1.18 27.72 -15.43
C LEU A 88 1.23 26.48 -14.53
N SER A 89 0.73 26.59 -13.28
CA SER A 89 0.64 25.48 -12.32
C SER A 89 -0.68 24.71 -12.39
N LEU A 90 -1.68 25.19 -13.14
CA LEU A 90 -2.98 24.54 -13.26
C LEU A 90 -2.90 23.14 -13.88
N PRO A 91 -2.12 22.88 -14.96
CA PRO A 91 -2.06 21.54 -15.55
C PRO A 91 -1.61 20.47 -14.55
N ALA A 92 -0.63 20.79 -13.69
CA ALA A 92 -0.17 19.90 -12.63
C ALA A 92 -1.24 19.65 -11.57
N THR A 93 -2.02 20.69 -11.23
CA THR A 93 -3.12 20.60 -10.26
C THR A 93 -4.24 19.71 -10.78
N PHE A 94 -4.64 19.87 -12.05
CA PHE A 94 -5.65 19.02 -12.69
C PHE A 94 -5.19 17.56 -12.78
N ALA A 95 -3.95 17.32 -13.23
CA ALA A 95 -3.39 15.97 -13.29
C ALA A 95 -3.42 15.28 -11.91
N THR A 96 -3.06 16.01 -10.86
CA THR A 96 -3.10 15.52 -9.48
C THR A 96 -4.53 15.21 -9.03
N ALA A 97 -5.49 16.09 -9.30
CA ALA A 97 -6.89 15.89 -8.95
C ALA A 97 -7.48 14.63 -9.61
N PHE A 98 -7.23 14.42 -10.90
CA PHE A 98 -7.67 13.22 -11.62
C PHE A 98 -6.98 11.94 -11.10
N GLY A 99 -5.69 12.03 -10.74
CA GLY A 99 -4.95 10.92 -10.13
C GLY A 99 -5.55 10.48 -8.79
N PHE A 100 -5.85 11.43 -7.90
CA PHE A 100 -6.54 11.14 -6.64
C PHE A 100 -7.95 10.63 -6.88
N MET A 101 -8.67 11.14 -7.88
CA MET A 101 -9.99 10.66 -8.26
C MET A 101 -10.00 9.19 -8.66
N TRP A 102 -9.03 8.79 -9.47
CA TRP A 102 -8.84 7.40 -9.82
C TRP A 102 -8.50 6.54 -8.59
N CYS A 103 -7.60 7.02 -7.72
CA CYS A 103 -7.16 6.29 -6.54
C CYS A 103 -8.30 6.07 -5.52
N TYR A 104 -9.00 7.13 -5.10
CA TYR A 104 -10.09 6.97 -4.14
C TYR A 104 -11.24 6.15 -4.73
N GLY A 105 -11.52 6.28 -6.04
CA GLY A 105 -12.57 5.52 -6.71
C GLY A 105 -12.31 4.02 -6.65
N LYS A 106 -11.07 3.60 -6.93
CA LYS A 106 -10.66 2.20 -6.77
C LYS A 106 -10.70 1.74 -5.31
N LEU A 107 -10.26 2.57 -4.37
CA LEU A 107 -10.26 2.22 -2.95
C LEU A 107 -11.69 2.00 -2.41
N ILE A 108 -12.61 2.92 -2.72
CA ILE A 108 -14.03 2.82 -2.32
C ILE A 108 -14.69 1.61 -2.98
N SER A 109 -14.43 1.37 -4.26
CA SER A 109 -14.94 0.20 -4.98
C SER A 109 -14.43 -1.11 -4.35
N ALA A 110 -13.15 -1.20 -4.02
CA ALA A 110 -12.56 -2.36 -3.36
C ALA A 110 -13.22 -2.63 -1.99
N MET A 111 -13.46 -1.58 -1.19
CA MET A 111 -14.17 -1.69 0.08
C MET A 111 -15.63 -2.13 -0.10
N ALA A 112 -16.32 -1.66 -1.14
CA ALA A 112 -17.69 -2.07 -1.46
C ALA A 112 -17.75 -3.54 -1.93
N MET A 113 -16.74 -4.01 -2.68
CA MET A 113 -16.62 -5.41 -3.10
C MET A 113 -16.44 -6.38 -1.92
N SER A 114 -15.74 -5.96 -0.86
CA SER A 114 -15.63 -6.73 0.39
C SER A 114 -16.82 -6.50 1.34
N ARG A 115 -17.92 -5.88 0.85
CA ARG A 115 -19.14 -5.53 1.60
C ARG A 115 -18.89 -4.69 2.86
N LEU A 116 -17.78 -3.96 2.89
CA LEU A 116 -17.47 -2.99 3.94
C LEU A 116 -18.34 -1.74 3.78
N LEU A 117 -18.62 -1.38 2.52
CA LEU A 117 -19.52 -0.30 2.09
C LEU A 117 -20.76 -0.86 1.36
N PRO A 118 -21.83 -0.07 1.15
CA PRO A 118 -23.01 -0.51 0.40
C PRO A 118 -22.64 -0.98 -1.01
N ASN A 119 -23.22 -2.10 -1.44
CA ASN A 119 -22.94 -2.74 -2.74
C ASN A 119 -23.34 -1.90 -3.97
N ILE A 120 -23.95 -0.73 -3.76
CA ILE A 120 -24.26 0.23 -4.83
C ILE A 120 -22.98 0.93 -5.27
N LEU A 121 -22.00 1.10 -4.37
CA LEU A 121 -20.74 1.80 -4.65
C LEU A 121 -19.75 0.96 -5.46
N SER A 122 -19.88 -0.37 -5.45
CA SER A 122 -19.08 -1.28 -6.28
C SER A 122 -19.60 -1.41 -7.72
N LYS A 123 -20.73 -0.77 -8.06
CA LYS A 123 -21.26 -0.83 -9.42
C LYS A 123 -20.29 -0.21 -10.41
N THR A 124 -19.87 -1.01 -11.38
CA THR A 124 -19.00 -0.62 -12.49
C THR A 124 -19.78 -0.47 -13.78
N THR A 125 -19.29 0.36 -14.69
CA THR A 125 -19.80 0.45 -16.06
C THR A 125 -19.36 -0.78 -16.85
N LYS A 126 -20.24 -1.33 -17.70
CA LYS A 126 -19.97 -2.56 -18.48
C LYS A 126 -18.79 -2.45 -19.45
N GLU A 127 -18.53 -1.27 -19.99
CA GLU A 127 -17.58 -1.07 -21.09
C GLU A 127 -16.16 -0.77 -20.61
N ASN A 128 -16.02 0.09 -19.60
CA ASN A 128 -14.71 0.55 -19.11
C ASN A 128 -14.37 0.04 -17.70
N GLU A 129 -15.23 -0.79 -17.11
CA GLU A 129 -15.13 -1.28 -15.72
C GLU A 129 -14.96 -0.16 -14.67
N THR A 130 -15.32 1.08 -15.03
CA THR A 130 -15.13 2.26 -14.17
C THR A 130 -16.15 2.23 -13.03
N PRO A 131 -15.72 2.33 -11.75
CA PRO A 131 -16.63 2.29 -10.60
C PRO A 131 -17.33 3.64 -10.41
N TYR A 132 -18.31 3.96 -11.26
CA TYR A 132 -19.00 5.26 -11.25
C TYR A 132 -19.67 5.57 -9.90
N GLY A 133 -20.22 4.57 -9.22
CA GLY A 133 -20.84 4.73 -7.90
C GLY A 133 -19.84 5.20 -6.84
N ALA A 134 -18.63 4.64 -6.86
CA ALA A 134 -17.53 5.05 -5.99
C ALA A 134 -17.03 6.46 -6.33
N LEU A 135 -16.93 6.81 -7.61
CA LEU A 135 -16.50 8.14 -8.06
C LEU A 135 -17.49 9.23 -7.63
N LEU A 136 -18.79 9.01 -7.85
CA LEU A 136 -19.86 9.93 -7.45
C LEU A 136 -19.90 10.10 -5.92
N ALA A 137 -19.84 9.00 -5.17
CA ALA A 137 -19.84 9.06 -3.71
C ALA A 137 -18.61 9.79 -3.15
N GLY A 138 -17.42 9.50 -3.68
CA GLY A 138 -16.19 10.17 -3.27
C GLY A 138 -16.18 11.66 -3.63
N SER A 139 -16.67 12.02 -4.82
CA SER A 139 -16.82 13.41 -5.25
C SER A 139 -17.85 14.16 -4.40
N ALA A 140 -18.99 13.56 -4.12
CA ALA A 140 -20.03 14.15 -3.28
C ALA A 140 -19.53 14.38 -1.85
N LEU A 141 -18.79 13.42 -1.28
CA LEU A 141 -18.17 13.58 0.04
C LEU A 141 -17.11 14.69 0.03
N SER A 142 -16.26 14.74 -0.99
CA SER A 142 -15.25 15.78 -1.13
C SER A 142 -15.88 17.17 -1.24
N TYR A 143 -16.96 17.29 -2.02
CA TYR A 143 -17.71 18.53 -2.16
C TYR A 143 -18.42 18.92 -0.85
N ALA A 144 -18.99 17.96 -0.12
CA ALA A 144 -19.57 18.22 1.20
C ALA A 144 -18.52 18.74 2.20
N VAL A 145 -17.30 18.21 2.16
CA VAL A 145 -16.18 18.72 2.97
C VAL A 145 -15.79 20.14 2.55
N CYS A 146 -15.78 20.45 1.25
CA CYS A 146 -15.57 21.82 0.77
C CYS A 146 -16.65 22.79 1.26
N ILE A 147 -17.92 22.39 1.22
CA ILE A 147 -19.03 23.18 1.76
C ILE A 147 -18.86 23.38 3.27
N LEU A 148 -18.51 22.32 4.01
CA LEU A 148 -18.28 22.41 5.45
C LEU A 148 -17.12 23.36 5.77
N SER A 149 -16.05 23.33 4.98
CA SER A 149 -14.92 24.25 5.09
C SER A 149 -15.32 25.71 4.82
N TYR A 150 -16.33 25.94 3.97
CA TYR A 150 -16.86 27.27 3.71
C TYR A 150 -17.68 27.81 4.90
N PHE A 151 -18.53 26.97 5.50
CA PHE A 151 -19.33 27.36 6.66
C PHE A 151 -18.54 27.40 7.98
N VAL A 152 -17.49 26.58 8.10
CA VAL A 152 -16.63 26.48 9.29
C VAL A 152 -15.17 26.69 8.88
N PRO A 153 -14.68 27.95 8.82
CA PRO A 153 -13.32 28.27 8.35
C PRO A 153 -12.22 27.55 9.14
N ALA A 154 -12.45 27.30 10.43
CA ALA A 154 -11.53 26.57 11.30
C ALA A 154 -11.27 25.13 10.81
N VAL A 155 -12.24 24.49 10.13
CA VAL A 155 -12.04 23.17 9.53
C VAL A 155 -11.16 23.28 8.29
N GLY A 156 -11.33 24.33 7.48
CA GLY A 156 -10.52 24.57 6.28
C GLY A 156 -9.04 24.79 6.57
N GLU A 157 -8.73 25.66 7.53
CA GLU A 157 -7.35 25.97 7.93
C GLU A 157 -6.61 24.75 8.51
N ASN A 158 -7.35 23.84 9.17
CA ASN A 158 -6.81 22.64 9.80
C ASN A 158 -6.99 21.37 8.95
N LEU A 159 -7.64 21.46 7.79
CA LEU A 159 -8.00 20.31 6.96
C LEU A 159 -6.78 19.47 6.60
N PHE A 160 -5.70 20.13 6.19
CA PHE A 160 -4.43 19.49 5.85
C PHE A 160 -3.90 18.64 7.01
N ARG A 161 -3.96 19.18 8.24
CA ARG A 161 -3.45 18.53 9.46
C ARG A 161 -4.30 17.31 9.84
N ILE A 162 -5.62 17.40 9.64
CA ILE A 162 -6.54 16.28 9.87
C ILE A 162 -6.31 15.16 8.83
N CYS A 163 -6.12 15.54 7.56
CA CYS A 163 -5.85 14.59 6.47
C CYS A 163 -4.52 13.86 6.66
N ILE A 164 -3.42 14.58 6.97
CA ILE A 164 -2.11 13.96 7.17
C ILE A 164 -2.10 13.04 8.41
N LEU A 165 -2.83 13.41 9.47
CA LEU A 165 -3.00 12.57 10.66
C LEU A 165 -3.70 11.25 10.32
N SER A 166 -4.76 11.33 9.49
CA SER A 166 -5.47 10.16 8.97
C SER A 166 -4.59 9.29 8.08
N ALA A 167 -3.75 9.90 7.24
CA ALA A 167 -2.78 9.19 6.42
C ALA A 167 -1.75 8.43 7.29
N PHE A 168 -1.19 9.07 8.33
CA PHE A 168 -0.24 8.41 9.22
C PHE A 168 -0.86 7.24 10.00
N MET A 169 -2.13 7.35 10.41
CA MET A 169 -2.86 6.23 11.00
C MET A 169 -2.99 5.06 10.00
N SER A 170 -3.34 5.36 8.74
CA SER A 170 -3.43 4.35 7.68
C SER A 170 -2.07 3.67 7.42
N TYR A 171 -0.98 4.43 7.33
CA TYR A 171 0.37 3.88 7.12
C TYR A 171 0.84 3.02 8.29
N THR A 172 0.50 3.41 9.52
CA THR A 172 0.74 2.58 10.72
C THR A 172 -0.01 1.25 10.60
N GLY A 173 -1.29 1.29 10.18
CA GLY A 173 -2.09 0.09 9.90
C GLY A 173 -1.49 -0.82 8.82
N GLN A 174 -0.97 -0.24 7.74
CA GLN A 174 -0.28 -0.97 6.67
C GLN A 174 0.98 -1.68 7.20
N CYS A 175 1.76 -1.02 8.06
CA CYS A 175 2.93 -1.61 8.71
C CYS A 175 2.54 -2.79 9.61
N ILE A 176 1.48 -2.63 10.42
CA ILE A 176 0.95 -3.71 11.28
C ILE A 176 0.49 -4.90 10.43
N GLY A 177 -0.23 -4.63 9.33
CA GLY A 177 -0.68 -5.66 8.38
C GLY A 177 0.49 -6.45 7.79
N TYR A 178 1.55 -5.74 7.37
CA TYR A 178 2.77 -6.37 6.86
C TYR A 178 3.46 -7.26 7.91
N ILE A 179 3.63 -6.76 9.14
CA ILE A 179 4.25 -7.52 10.24
C ILE A 179 3.43 -8.76 10.57
N SER A 180 2.10 -8.62 10.68
CA SER A 180 1.18 -9.73 10.93
C SER A 180 1.27 -10.80 9.85
N LEU A 181 1.26 -10.41 8.57
CA LEU A 181 1.35 -11.34 7.44
C LEU A 181 2.69 -12.08 7.46
N LYS A 182 3.80 -11.38 7.71
CA LYS A 182 5.14 -11.96 7.73
C LYS A 182 5.36 -12.93 8.91
N LYS A 183 4.74 -12.65 10.06
CA LYS A 183 4.76 -13.54 11.23
C LYS A 183 3.87 -14.77 11.03
N ASN A 184 2.66 -14.59 10.50
CA ASN A 184 1.65 -15.65 10.40
C ASN A 184 1.79 -16.54 9.16
N TYR A 185 2.44 -16.04 8.10
CA TYR A 185 2.55 -16.69 6.79
C TYR A 185 3.98 -16.63 6.22
N ARG A 186 4.98 -16.99 7.03
CA ARG A 186 6.43 -16.94 6.71
C ARG A 186 6.86 -17.67 5.42
N ASN A 187 6.04 -18.61 4.92
CA ASN A 187 6.37 -19.46 3.76
C ASN A 187 5.64 -19.09 2.46
N ILE A 188 4.84 -18.02 2.45
CA ILE A 188 4.36 -17.46 1.18
C ILE A 188 5.60 -16.86 0.49
N LYS A 189 5.93 -17.33 -0.72
CA LYS A 189 6.87 -16.64 -1.61
C LYS A 189 6.25 -15.30 -2.00
N SER A 190 6.36 -14.31 -1.11
CA SER A 190 5.76 -12.99 -1.24
C SER A 190 6.60 -12.15 -2.21
N SER A 191 6.14 -12.02 -3.46
CA SER A 191 6.83 -11.26 -4.53
C SER A 191 8.28 -11.74 -4.79
N GLU A 192 8.77 -11.48 -5.99
CA GLU A 192 10.21 -11.66 -6.27
C GLU A 192 11.03 -10.54 -5.61
N PHE A 193 10.39 -9.41 -5.29
CA PHE A 193 10.95 -8.31 -4.53
C PHE A 193 10.85 -8.59 -3.03
N ARG A 194 12.00 -8.87 -2.41
CA ARG A 194 12.11 -9.03 -0.96
C ARG A 194 12.54 -7.70 -0.36
N SER A 195 11.74 -7.17 0.57
CA SER A 195 12.13 -5.98 1.34
C SER A 195 13.50 -6.22 2.00
N PRO A 196 14.53 -5.39 1.72
CA PRO A 196 15.88 -5.63 2.22
C PRO A 196 15.95 -5.62 3.75
N TRP A 197 15.19 -4.73 4.40
CA TRP A 197 15.17 -4.53 5.85
C TRP A 197 14.09 -5.35 6.61
N GLY A 198 13.25 -6.08 5.87
CA GLY A 198 12.24 -6.97 6.44
C GLY A 198 11.35 -6.35 7.52
N ILE A 199 11.22 -7.06 8.66
CA ILE A 199 10.38 -6.61 9.79
C ILE A 199 10.99 -5.37 10.46
N ALA A 200 12.32 -5.28 10.54
CA ALA A 200 12.99 -4.14 11.18
C ALA A 200 12.67 -2.82 10.45
N GLY A 201 12.63 -2.83 9.12
CA GLY A 201 12.21 -1.68 8.32
C GLY A 201 10.76 -1.28 8.59
N ALA A 202 9.84 -2.25 8.70
CA ALA A 202 8.44 -1.96 9.01
C ALA A 202 8.26 -1.38 10.43
N VAL A 203 9.02 -1.87 11.41
CA VAL A 203 9.01 -1.33 12.79
C VAL A 203 9.58 0.09 12.80
N TYR A 204 10.68 0.35 12.09
CA TYR A 204 11.24 1.69 11.97
C TYR A 204 10.23 2.69 11.37
N SER A 205 9.64 2.35 10.23
CA SER A 205 8.60 3.18 9.60
C SER A 205 7.42 3.43 10.54
N MET A 206 6.95 2.39 11.23
CA MET A 206 5.87 2.50 12.21
C MET A 206 6.22 3.47 13.34
N THR A 207 7.43 3.41 13.90
CA THR A 207 7.89 4.35 14.92
C THR A 207 7.89 5.78 14.39
N ILE A 208 8.38 6.00 13.16
CA ILE A 208 8.37 7.34 12.54
C ILE A 208 6.94 7.86 12.35
N TRP A 209 6.00 7.03 11.90
CA TRP A 209 4.61 7.44 11.75
C TRP A 209 3.94 7.77 13.08
N ILE A 210 4.20 6.98 14.13
CA ILE A 210 3.71 7.27 15.48
C ILE A 210 4.31 8.58 16.01
N LEU A 211 5.62 8.79 15.81
CA LEU A 211 6.27 10.06 16.16
C LEU A 211 5.68 11.24 15.37
N ALA A 212 5.32 11.04 14.11
CA ALA A 212 4.68 12.07 13.30
C ALA A 212 3.25 12.39 13.78
N ILE A 213 2.49 11.39 14.22
CA ILE A 213 1.19 11.57 14.89
C ILE A 213 1.36 12.40 16.17
N ILE A 214 2.35 12.05 17.01
CA ILE A 214 2.65 12.82 18.23
C ILE A 214 3.11 14.23 17.90
N ALA A 215 3.91 14.41 16.84
CA ALA A 215 4.38 15.71 16.39
C ALA A 215 3.23 16.62 15.93
N VAL A 216 2.25 16.07 15.22
CA VAL A 216 1.02 16.78 14.84
C VAL A 216 0.19 17.09 16.09
N ALA A 217 0.03 16.13 16.99
CA ALA A 217 -0.85 16.29 18.15
C ALA A 217 -0.31 17.22 19.25
N ALA A 218 0.99 17.18 19.53
CA ALA A 218 1.57 17.86 20.70
C ALA A 218 2.28 19.18 20.37
N PHE A 219 2.71 19.38 19.12
CA PHE A 219 3.60 20.51 18.75
C PHE A 219 2.99 21.48 17.73
N GLN A 220 1.71 21.32 17.41
CA GLN A 220 0.97 22.24 16.56
C GLN A 220 0.12 23.15 17.45
N ASP A 221 0.38 24.46 17.45
CA ASP A 221 -0.21 25.46 18.36
C ASP A 221 -1.72 25.77 18.08
N ASN A 222 -2.54 24.75 17.82
CA ASN A 222 -3.90 24.91 17.29
C ASN A 222 -5.01 24.42 18.24
N LYS A 223 -4.79 24.54 19.56
CA LYS A 223 -5.79 24.24 20.61
C LYS A 223 -6.39 22.81 20.53
N GLY A 224 -5.78 21.88 19.78
CA GLY A 224 -6.20 20.48 19.66
C GLY A 224 -7.42 20.24 18.76
N ILE A 225 -7.86 21.22 17.95
CA ILE A 225 -9.06 21.08 17.10
C ILE A 225 -8.88 19.94 16.10
N GLU A 226 -7.70 19.81 15.48
CA GLU A 226 -7.37 18.75 14.54
C GLU A 226 -7.51 17.34 15.16
N ILE A 227 -7.09 17.16 16.42
CA ILE A 227 -7.21 15.90 17.14
C ILE A 227 -8.68 15.61 17.45
N ILE A 228 -9.44 16.61 17.89
CA ILE A 228 -10.86 16.45 18.21
C ILE A 228 -11.61 16.02 16.95
N VAL A 229 -11.46 16.75 15.85
CA VAL A 229 -12.14 16.42 14.59
C VAL A 229 -11.72 15.05 14.08
N PHE A 230 -10.41 14.73 14.10
CA PHE A 230 -9.92 13.41 13.74
C PHE A 230 -10.52 12.31 14.61
N SER A 231 -10.56 12.51 15.93
CA SER A 231 -11.10 11.54 16.89
C SER A 231 -12.60 11.32 16.68
N VAL A 232 -13.36 12.38 16.37
CA VAL A 232 -14.79 12.30 16.05
C VAL A 232 -14.98 11.49 14.77
N VAL A 233 -14.23 11.81 13.71
CA VAL A 233 -14.30 11.07 12.44
C VAL A 233 -13.90 9.61 12.63
N ALA A 234 -12.82 9.33 13.35
CA ALA A 234 -12.38 7.97 13.65
C ALA A 234 -13.42 7.19 14.48
N THR A 235 -14.05 7.85 15.45
CA THR A 235 -15.11 7.27 16.28
C THR A 235 -16.35 6.96 15.43
N LEU A 236 -16.80 7.89 14.59
CA LEU A 236 -17.92 7.68 13.67
C LEU A 236 -17.66 6.52 12.70
N LEU A 237 -16.47 6.45 12.12
CA LEU A 237 -16.06 5.34 11.25
C LEU A 237 -16.01 4.01 12.01
N THR A 238 -15.56 4.03 13.26
CA THR A 238 -15.54 2.83 14.13
C THR A 238 -16.95 2.38 14.48
N LEU A 239 -17.85 3.30 14.82
CA LEU A 239 -19.26 3.01 15.08
C LEU A 239 -19.95 2.46 13.83
N PHE A 240 -19.69 3.05 12.66
CA PHE A 240 -20.18 2.54 11.38
C PHE A 240 -19.67 1.11 11.12
N TYR A 241 -18.38 0.87 11.39
CA TYR A 241 -17.78 -0.46 11.24
C TYR A 241 -18.47 -1.50 12.15
N PHE A 242 -18.66 -1.19 13.44
CA PHE A 242 -19.28 -2.12 14.38
C PHE A 242 -20.80 -2.31 14.15
N GLY A 243 -21.50 -1.25 13.79
CA GLY A 243 -22.95 -1.27 13.58
C GLY A 243 -23.37 -1.92 12.26
N TYR A 244 -22.69 -1.58 11.17
CA TYR A 244 -23.06 -1.99 9.81
C TYR A 244 -22.08 -3.01 9.22
N SER A 245 -20.78 -2.68 9.13
CA SER A 245 -19.82 -3.45 8.33
C SER A 245 -19.48 -4.81 8.94
N ARG A 246 -19.31 -4.92 10.26
CA ARG A 246 -18.89 -6.17 10.94
C ARG A 246 -19.84 -7.35 10.65
N LYS A 247 -21.15 -7.08 10.50
CA LYS A 247 -22.16 -8.12 10.24
C LYS A 247 -22.25 -8.53 8.77
N ARG A 248 -21.74 -7.71 7.84
CA ARG A 248 -21.86 -7.91 6.39
C ARG A 248 -20.53 -8.14 5.69
N GLN A 249 -19.41 -7.94 6.38
CA GLN A 249 -18.07 -8.09 5.85
C GLN A 249 -17.85 -9.52 5.35
N THR A 250 -17.54 -9.63 4.06
CA THR A 250 -17.17 -10.89 3.42
C THR A 250 -15.89 -10.65 2.63
N PHE A 251 -14.99 -11.62 2.59
CA PHE A 251 -13.83 -11.51 1.73
C PHE A 251 -14.26 -11.41 0.27
N SER A 252 -13.73 -10.41 -0.43
CA SER A 252 -13.89 -10.28 -1.88
C SER A 252 -13.28 -11.49 -2.60
N ALA A 253 -13.70 -11.75 -3.84
CA ALA A 253 -13.18 -12.86 -4.64
C ALA A 253 -11.64 -12.81 -4.80
N ALA A 254 -11.08 -11.60 -4.94
CA ALA A 254 -9.64 -11.39 -5.02
C ALA A 254 -8.93 -11.73 -3.69
N GLU A 255 -9.48 -11.26 -2.56
CA GLU A 255 -8.97 -11.54 -1.22
C GLU A 255 -9.03 -13.04 -0.90
N ASN A 256 -10.14 -13.70 -1.26
CA ASN A 256 -10.30 -15.14 -1.10
C ASN A 256 -9.24 -15.93 -1.86
N ARG A 257 -8.91 -15.55 -3.10
CA ARG A 257 -7.84 -16.23 -3.86
C ARG A 257 -6.49 -16.13 -3.15
N VAL A 258 -6.13 -14.94 -2.66
CA VAL A 258 -4.86 -14.73 -1.94
C VAL A 258 -4.85 -15.49 -0.62
N MET A 259 -5.93 -15.40 0.16
CA MET A 259 -6.06 -16.03 1.46
C MET A 259 -6.14 -17.56 1.36
N LEU A 260 -6.80 -18.11 0.33
CA LEU A 260 -6.88 -19.55 0.09
C LEU A 260 -5.51 -20.12 -0.28
N VAL A 261 -4.77 -19.48 -1.19
CA VAL A 261 -3.38 -19.86 -1.50
C VAL A 261 -2.49 -19.79 -0.25
N ALA A 262 -2.66 -18.76 0.57
CA ALA A 262 -1.95 -18.61 1.84
C ALA A 262 -2.24 -19.76 2.82
N HIS A 263 -3.51 -20.12 2.99
CA HIS A 263 -3.93 -21.21 3.88
C HIS A 263 -3.50 -22.58 3.36
N VAL A 264 -3.66 -22.86 2.07
CA VAL A 264 -3.21 -24.12 1.44
C VAL A 264 -1.71 -24.28 1.58
N THR A 265 -0.93 -23.21 1.36
CA THR A 265 0.53 -23.22 1.54
C THR A 265 0.90 -23.52 3.00
N LYS A 266 0.22 -22.88 3.96
CA LYS A 266 0.42 -23.11 5.40
C LYS A 266 0.07 -24.55 5.80
N PHE A 267 -1.03 -25.09 5.28
CA PHE A 267 -1.48 -26.45 5.55
C PHE A 267 -0.53 -27.50 4.95
N ASN A 268 -0.14 -27.33 3.69
CA ASN A 268 0.82 -28.22 3.02
C ASN A 268 2.15 -28.26 3.77
N VAL A 269 2.65 -27.13 4.27
CA VAL A 269 3.88 -27.10 5.07
C VAL A 269 3.69 -27.80 6.42
N LYS A 270 2.58 -27.58 7.13
CA LYS A 270 2.30 -28.31 8.37
C LYS A 270 2.20 -29.81 8.13
N LYS A 271 1.59 -30.24 7.02
CA LYS A 271 1.51 -31.65 6.61
C LYS A 271 2.88 -32.24 6.30
N VAL A 272 3.74 -31.52 5.58
CA VAL A 272 5.13 -31.94 5.30
C VAL A 272 5.97 -31.99 6.58
N ALA A 273 5.82 -31.01 7.48
CA ALA A 273 6.50 -30.99 8.78
C ALA A 273 6.03 -32.14 9.69
N ALA A 274 4.73 -32.46 9.69
CA ALA A 274 4.16 -33.60 10.38
C ALA A 274 4.65 -34.93 9.79
N GLY A 275 4.66 -35.06 8.45
CA GLY A 275 5.17 -36.25 7.76
C GLY A 275 6.68 -36.49 7.98
N ARG A 276 7.48 -35.44 8.19
CA ARG A 276 8.89 -35.55 8.60
C ARG A 276 9.05 -36.01 10.05
N ARG A 277 8.13 -35.67 10.94
CA ARG A 277 8.13 -36.14 12.35
C ARG A 277 7.71 -37.60 12.50
N VAL A 278 6.94 -38.15 11.56
CA VAL A 278 6.43 -39.53 11.58
C VAL A 278 7.42 -40.54 10.95
N LYS A 279 8.61 -40.12 10.51
CA LYS A 279 9.72 -41.03 10.21
C LYS A 279 10.73 -41.09 11.37
N PRO A 280 10.51 -41.91 12.42
CA PRO A 280 11.57 -42.27 13.34
C PRO A 280 12.47 -43.35 12.72
N GLN A 281 13.75 -43.32 13.11
CA GLN A 281 14.80 -44.28 12.77
C GLN A 281 14.34 -45.74 12.88
N LYS A 282 14.45 -46.48 11.78
CA LYS A 282 15.11 -47.79 11.76
C LYS A 282 16.29 -47.57 10.84
N VAL A 283 17.55 -47.62 11.30
CA VAL A 283 18.27 -48.87 11.59
C VAL A 283 19.36 -48.59 12.63
N SER A 284 19.36 -49.34 13.74
CA SER A 284 20.55 -49.61 14.55
C SER A 284 20.77 -51.12 14.61
N SER A 285 21.91 -51.54 14.07
CA SER A 285 22.74 -52.70 14.42
C SER A 285 22.09 -54.04 14.83
N SER A 286 22.31 -55.08 14.01
CA SER A 286 22.58 -56.43 14.51
C SER A 286 23.72 -57.06 13.71
N SER A 287 24.86 -57.21 14.37
CA SER A 287 25.97 -58.04 13.89
C SER A 287 25.57 -59.51 14.04
N SER A 288 25.65 -60.29 12.95
CA SER A 288 25.74 -61.75 13.00
C SER A 288 26.46 -62.26 11.76
N LYS A 289 27.66 -62.81 11.98
CA LYS A 289 28.40 -63.66 11.04
C LYS A 289 27.53 -64.84 10.58
N ARG A 290 27.47 -65.11 9.27
CA ARG A 290 27.50 -66.46 8.68
C ARG A 290 27.66 -66.41 7.15
N THR A 291 28.83 -66.86 6.71
CA THR A 291 29.15 -67.70 5.55
C THR A 291 28.13 -67.90 4.42
N GLY A 292 28.57 -67.60 3.19
CA GLY A 292 28.51 -68.50 2.01
C GLY A 292 27.23 -68.52 1.18
N GLY A 293 27.38 -68.38 -0.15
CA GLY A 293 26.39 -68.80 -1.15
C GLY A 293 25.94 -67.68 -2.11
N GLY A 294 26.16 -67.89 -3.41
CA GLY A 294 25.85 -66.93 -4.48
C GLY A 294 24.36 -66.78 -4.81
N GLY A 295 24.05 -65.78 -5.64
CA GLY A 295 22.71 -65.56 -6.16
C GLY A 295 22.50 -64.13 -6.66
N THR A 296 22.41 -64.01 -7.98
CA THR A 296 21.91 -62.91 -8.83
C THR A 296 20.76 -62.09 -8.24
N GLU A 297 20.74 -60.77 -8.45
CA GLU A 297 19.59 -60.02 -9.01
C GLU A 297 19.86 -58.51 -9.16
N THR A 298 20.15 -58.11 -10.39
CA THR A 298 19.88 -56.80 -10.97
C THR A 298 18.37 -56.60 -11.12
N SER A 299 17.80 -55.52 -10.55
CA SER A 299 16.72 -54.70 -11.15
C SER A 299 16.03 -53.85 -10.07
N GLN A 300 16.31 -52.54 -10.02
CA GLN A 300 15.34 -51.55 -9.48
C GLN A 300 15.75 -50.08 -9.69
N THR A 301 16.98 -49.80 -10.14
CA THR A 301 17.47 -48.40 -10.26
C THR A 301 17.02 -47.67 -11.54
N GLU A 302 16.44 -48.36 -12.53
CA GLU A 302 16.11 -47.75 -13.84
C GLU A 302 14.68 -47.18 -13.96
N LYS A 303 13.71 -47.65 -13.17
CA LYS A 303 12.32 -47.17 -13.28
C LYS A 303 12.10 -45.74 -12.76
N GLY A 304 13.00 -45.21 -11.94
CA GLY A 304 12.90 -43.85 -11.38
C GLY A 304 13.28 -42.73 -12.35
N LYS A 305 14.16 -42.98 -13.33
CA LYS A 305 14.67 -41.94 -14.24
C LYS A 305 13.80 -41.72 -15.48
N LEU A 306 13.01 -42.71 -15.91
CA LEU A 306 12.14 -42.59 -17.08
C LEU A 306 10.84 -41.80 -16.80
N MET A 307 10.30 -41.88 -15.59
CA MET A 307 9.09 -41.13 -15.20
C MET A 307 9.31 -39.61 -15.09
N LEU A 308 10.53 -39.16 -14.78
CA LEU A 308 10.85 -37.73 -14.65
C LEU A 308 11.05 -37.01 -15.98
N LYS A 309 11.28 -37.75 -17.08
CA LYS A 309 11.44 -37.16 -18.42
C LYS A 309 10.11 -36.97 -19.15
N SER A 310 9.11 -37.82 -18.88
CA SER A 310 7.79 -37.72 -19.53
C SER A 310 6.97 -36.52 -19.04
N VAL A 311 6.99 -36.23 -17.73
CA VAL A 311 6.19 -35.13 -17.14
C VAL A 311 6.67 -33.73 -17.56
N LYS A 312 7.95 -33.59 -17.95
CA LYS A 312 8.50 -32.29 -18.38
C LYS A 312 8.12 -31.90 -19.81
N SER A 313 7.62 -32.83 -20.62
CA SER A 313 7.25 -32.57 -22.03
C SER A 313 5.80 -32.05 -22.17
N THR A 314 4.91 -32.38 -21.24
CA THR A 314 3.46 -32.11 -21.39
C THR A 314 3.00 -30.74 -20.86
N THR A 315 3.88 -29.94 -20.25
CA THR A 315 3.52 -28.60 -19.72
C THR A 315 4.01 -27.44 -20.61
N GLY A 316 4.37 -27.72 -21.86
CA GLY A 316 4.83 -26.73 -22.85
C GLY A 316 3.75 -26.19 -23.79
N THR A 317 2.51 -26.66 -23.69
CA THR A 317 1.45 -26.27 -24.63
C THR A 317 0.12 -26.20 -23.89
N ILE A 318 -0.40 -24.99 -23.67
CA ILE A 318 -1.81 -24.55 -23.77
C ILE A 318 -1.87 -23.13 -23.19
N ARG A 319 -2.09 -22.19 -24.11
CA ARG A 319 -2.56 -20.79 -24.02
C ARG A 319 -2.48 -20.05 -22.69
#